data_AF-A0A522WI55-F1
#
_entry.id   AF-A0A522WI55-F1
#
_cell.length_a   1.000
_cell.length_b   1.000
_cell.length_c   1.000
_cell.angle_alpha   90.00
_cell.angle_beta   90.00
_cell.angle_gamma   90.00
#
_symmetry.space_group_name_H-M   'P 1'
#
loop_
_entity.id
_entity.type
_entity.pdbx_description
1 polymer ?
#
loop_
_entity_poly.entity_id
_entity_poly.type
_entity_poly.pdbx_seq_one_letter_code
_entity_poly.pdbx_strand_id
1 'polypeptide(L)'
;MTLQTDLAAAVAQVTADSTLLHQVVHGPASGTECQVITEGGAVKTVAKAIADIDTRLQSGLETLDQKVAAAAASATIAVQSADAVETSEAAIAANAQAARLSETHAAASASSASGSAIGANTSAVAAQASRLAAENAATLAEQARTATVTAKAVATQAAIDAGASAAAANALAIASGASESAARSSAEAADLSEHRAAASSALAVHAEASATASAAQARASETASANSATAAAQAETDGAFWAGQAESFAVAAEAAATIVADATGLDLQTLIVSARRGSDYRTLGIELF
;
A
#
# COMPACT_ATOMS: atom_id res chain seq x y z
N MET A 1 -34.28 56.08 -172.16
CA MET A 1 -35.21 55.66 -171.09
C MET A 1 -36.54 56.31 -171.37
N THR A 2 -37.61 55.53 -171.51
CA THR A 2 -38.98 56.07 -171.63
C THR A 2 -39.70 55.84 -170.31
N LEU A 3 -40.71 56.65 -170.01
CA LEU A 3 -41.53 56.52 -168.80
C LEU A 3 -42.12 55.10 -168.61
N GLN A 4 -42.38 54.38 -169.71
CA GLN A 4 -42.84 53.00 -169.65
C GLN A 4 -41.75 52.02 -169.17
N THR A 5 -40.49 52.22 -169.59
CA THR A 5 -39.36 51.38 -169.14
C THR A 5 -39.08 51.60 -167.66
N ASP A 6 -39.10 52.86 -167.21
CA ASP A 6 -38.84 53.20 -165.81
C ASP A 6 -39.98 52.71 -164.89
N LEU A 7 -41.23 52.81 -165.35
CA LEU A 7 -42.38 52.27 -164.62
C LEU A 7 -42.33 50.74 -164.50
N ALA A 8 -41.95 50.03 -165.57
CA ALA A 8 -41.80 48.57 -165.52
C ALA A 8 -40.68 48.13 -164.57
N ALA A 9 -39.54 48.85 -164.57
CA ALA A 9 -38.45 48.58 -163.64
C ALA A 9 -38.84 48.86 -162.18
N ALA A 10 -39.56 49.95 -161.93
CA ALA A 10 -40.07 50.27 -160.59
C ALA A 10 -41.08 49.23 -160.08
N VAL A 11 -42.01 48.77 -160.94
CA VAL A 11 -42.98 47.71 -160.58
C VAL A 11 -42.27 46.39 -160.30
N ALA A 12 -41.25 46.03 -161.10
CA ALA A 12 -40.45 44.83 -160.87
C ALA A 12 -39.72 44.89 -159.52
N GLN A 13 -39.11 46.04 -159.21
CA GLN A 13 -38.44 46.27 -157.93
C GLN A 13 -39.42 46.18 -156.75
N VAL A 14 -40.54 46.90 -156.81
CA VAL A 14 -41.57 46.87 -155.76
C VAL A 14 -42.15 45.46 -155.57
N THR A 15 -42.31 44.69 -156.65
CA THR A 15 -42.79 43.31 -156.56
C THR A 15 -41.75 42.41 -155.89
N ALA A 16 -40.47 42.58 -156.21
CA ALA A 16 -39.37 41.85 -155.57
C ALA A 16 -39.27 42.20 -154.08
N ASP A 17 -39.26 43.49 -153.75
CA ASP A 17 -39.16 43.98 -152.36
C ASP A 17 -40.39 43.58 -151.53
N SER A 18 -41.60 43.65 -152.10
CA SER A 18 -42.84 43.18 -151.45
C SER A 18 -42.81 41.66 -151.19
N THR A 19 -42.24 40.88 -152.12
CA THR A 19 -42.06 39.44 -151.93
C THR A 19 -41.07 39.14 -150.80
N LEU A 20 -39.95 39.86 -150.74
CA LEU A 20 -38.98 39.75 -149.65
C LEU A 20 -39.60 40.14 -148.31
N LEU A 21 -40.35 41.25 -148.25
CA LEU A 21 -41.06 41.67 -147.05
C LEU A 21 -42.09 40.63 -146.60
N HIS A 22 -42.86 40.06 -147.54
CA HIS A 22 -43.81 39.00 -147.23
C HIS A 22 -43.11 37.77 -146.64
N GLN A 23 -41.96 37.37 -147.19
CA GLN A 23 -41.16 36.27 -146.64
C GLN A 23 -40.61 36.59 -145.25
N VAL A 24 -40.16 37.82 -144.99
CA VAL A 24 -39.67 38.22 -143.66
C VAL A 24 -40.80 38.21 -142.62
N VAL A 25 -41.99 38.69 -142.98
CA VAL A 25 -43.13 38.83 -142.06
C VAL A 25 -43.87 37.50 -141.84
N HIS A 26 -44.08 36.71 -142.89
CA HIS A 26 -44.91 35.50 -142.87
C HIS A 26 -44.12 34.19 -143.06
N GLY A 27 -42.80 34.25 -143.22
CA GLY A 27 -41.97 33.07 -143.33
C GLY A 27 -41.94 32.23 -142.04
N PRO A 28 -41.51 30.96 -142.13
CA PRO A 28 -41.60 30.00 -141.03
C PRO A 28 -40.60 30.29 -139.90
N ALA A 29 -40.86 29.71 -138.72
CA ALA A 29 -40.01 29.82 -137.53
C ALA A 29 -38.80 28.87 -137.53
N SER A 30 -38.77 27.89 -138.41
CA SER A 30 -37.73 26.84 -138.48
C SER A 30 -37.48 26.39 -139.92
N GLY A 31 -36.41 25.62 -140.13
CA GLY A 31 -35.99 25.17 -141.46
C GLY A 31 -35.13 26.20 -142.20
N THR A 32 -34.84 25.94 -143.48
CA THR A 32 -33.97 26.80 -144.30
C THR A 32 -34.62 28.12 -144.70
N GLU A 33 -35.95 28.17 -144.74
CA GLU A 33 -36.74 29.36 -145.13
C GLU A 33 -36.97 30.35 -143.97
N CYS A 34 -36.43 30.07 -142.78
CA CYS A 34 -36.50 30.96 -141.62
C CYS A 34 -35.53 32.16 -141.71
N GLN A 35 -34.74 32.22 -142.78
CA GLN A 35 -33.86 33.32 -143.14
C GLN A 35 -34.13 33.73 -144.58
N VAL A 36 -34.35 35.02 -144.78
CA VAL A 36 -34.57 35.64 -146.09
C VAL A 36 -33.29 36.34 -146.52
N ILE A 37 -32.78 36.00 -147.69
CA ILE A 37 -31.59 36.64 -148.24
C ILE A 37 -32.00 37.97 -148.87
N THR A 38 -31.53 39.06 -148.28
CA THR A 38 -31.71 40.42 -148.81
C THR A 38 -30.40 40.92 -149.39
N GLU A 39 -30.42 42.05 -150.09
CA GLU A 39 -29.20 42.70 -150.60
C GLU A 39 -28.19 43.05 -149.47
N GLY A 40 -28.68 43.27 -148.24
CA GLY A 40 -27.88 43.52 -147.05
C GLY A 40 -27.45 42.26 -146.29
N GLY A 41 -27.78 41.07 -146.79
CA GLY A 41 -27.49 39.78 -146.14
C GLY A 41 -28.74 39.07 -145.61
N ALA A 42 -28.52 37.98 -144.86
CA ALA A 42 -29.59 37.14 -144.34
C ALA A 42 -30.30 37.81 -143.15
N VAL A 43 -31.62 37.99 -143.27
CA VAL A 43 -32.47 38.51 -142.19
C VAL A 43 -33.39 37.39 -141.70
N LYS A 44 -33.59 37.29 -140.38
CA LYS A 44 -34.52 36.33 -139.80
C LYS A 44 -35.95 36.70 -140.14
N THR A 45 -36.80 35.69 -140.34
CA THR A 45 -38.25 35.91 -140.31
C THR A 45 -38.68 36.36 -138.91
N VAL A 46 -39.80 37.07 -138.81
CA VAL A 46 -40.37 37.48 -137.52
C VAL A 46 -40.64 36.26 -136.63
N ALA A 47 -41.17 35.19 -137.22
CA ALA A 47 -41.45 33.93 -136.52
C ALA A 47 -40.17 33.29 -135.95
N LYS A 48 -39.05 33.36 -136.68
CA LYS A 48 -37.75 32.85 -136.19
C LYS A 48 -37.19 33.69 -135.04
N ALA A 49 -37.30 35.02 -135.12
CA ALA A 49 -36.86 35.90 -134.06
C ALA A 49 -37.63 35.67 -132.74
N ILE A 50 -38.95 35.49 -132.82
CA ILE A 50 -39.80 35.16 -131.67
C ILE A 50 -39.40 33.78 -131.09
N ALA A 51 -39.27 32.76 -131.94
CA ALA A 51 -38.89 31.42 -131.49
C ALA A 51 -37.51 31.38 -130.79
N ASP A 52 -36.54 32.17 -131.26
CA ASP A 52 -35.24 32.32 -130.60
C ASP A 52 -35.36 33.00 -129.24
N ILE A 53 -36.22 34.02 -129.11
CA ILE A 53 -36.49 34.71 -127.84
C ILE A 53 -37.16 33.76 -126.85
N ASP A 54 -38.17 33.02 -127.28
CA ASP A 54 -38.87 32.05 -126.44
C ASP A 54 -37.92 30.97 -125.93
N THR A 55 -37.05 30.45 -126.79
CA THR A 55 -36.02 29.47 -126.41
C THR A 55 -35.07 30.04 -125.34
N ARG A 56 -34.65 31.30 -125.48
CA ARG A 56 -33.78 31.96 -124.49
C ARG A 56 -34.51 32.22 -123.17
N LEU A 57 -35.79 32.60 -123.21
CA LEU A 57 -36.61 32.79 -122.02
C LEU A 57 -36.82 31.47 -121.27
N GLN A 58 -37.13 30.38 -121.97
CA GLN A 58 -37.27 29.05 -121.39
C GLN A 58 -35.96 28.60 -120.70
N SER A 59 -34.82 28.71 -121.39
CA SER A 59 -33.52 28.39 -120.80
C SER A 59 -33.18 29.30 -119.59
N GLY A 60 -33.55 30.57 -119.66
CA GLY A 60 -33.40 31.51 -118.54
C GLY A 60 -34.25 31.14 -117.33
N LEU A 61 -35.49 30.71 -117.55
CA LEU A 61 -36.41 30.24 -116.50
C LEU A 61 -35.91 28.95 -115.85
N GLU A 62 -35.47 27.97 -116.64
CA GLU A 62 -34.86 26.73 -116.12
C GLU A 62 -33.62 27.02 -115.26
N THR A 63 -32.78 27.95 -115.71
CA THR A 63 -31.61 28.40 -114.94
C THR A 63 -32.02 29.09 -113.64
N LEU A 64 -33.09 29.90 -113.66
CA LEU A 64 -33.62 30.56 -112.48
C LEU A 64 -34.18 29.55 -111.48
N ASP A 65 -34.94 28.56 -111.94
CA ASP A 65 -35.47 27.48 -111.10
C ASP A 65 -34.35 26.69 -110.41
N GLN A 66 -33.28 26.37 -111.13
CA GLN A 66 -32.09 25.73 -110.55
C GLN A 66 -31.44 26.59 -109.47
N LYS A 67 -31.32 27.91 -109.69
CA LYS A 67 -30.76 28.84 -108.68
C LYS A 67 -31.65 28.96 -107.45
N VAL A 68 -32.97 29.00 -107.63
CA VAL A 68 -33.94 29.06 -106.52
C VAL A 68 -33.86 27.77 -105.70
N ALA A 69 -33.81 26.61 -106.35
CA ALA A 69 -33.62 25.33 -105.68
C ALA A 69 -32.30 25.26 -104.89
N ALA A 70 -31.19 25.71 -105.49
CA ALA A 70 -29.89 25.77 -104.83
C ALA A 70 -29.88 26.73 -103.62
N ALA A 71 -30.55 27.89 -103.74
CA ALA A 71 -30.69 28.84 -102.65
C ALA A 71 -31.53 28.28 -101.49
N ALA A 72 -32.63 27.59 -101.79
CA ALA A 72 -33.47 26.93 -100.79
C ALA A 72 -32.72 25.81 -100.06
N ALA A 73 -31.94 25.01 -100.78
CA ALA A 73 -31.07 24.00 -100.19
C ALA A 73 -29.99 24.63 -99.28
N SER A 74 -29.37 25.72 -99.74
CA SER A 74 -28.35 26.46 -98.96
C SER A 74 -28.94 27.06 -97.68
N ALA A 75 -30.15 27.64 -97.74
CA ALA A 75 -30.85 28.16 -96.57
C ALA A 75 -31.18 27.05 -95.56
N THR A 76 -31.61 25.88 -96.04
CA THR A 76 -31.88 24.71 -95.19
C THR A 76 -30.61 24.24 -94.48
N ILE A 77 -29.48 24.16 -95.20
CA ILE A 77 -28.19 23.79 -94.62
C ILE A 77 -27.73 24.82 -93.57
N ALA A 78 -27.94 26.11 -93.82
CA ALA A 78 -27.58 27.17 -92.87
C ALA A 78 -28.38 27.06 -91.56
N VAL A 79 -29.69 26.77 -91.63
CA VAL A 79 -30.53 26.54 -90.45
C VAL A 79 -30.07 25.29 -89.69
N GLN A 80 -29.87 24.16 -90.39
CA GLN A 80 -29.37 22.93 -89.77
C GLN A 80 -28.01 23.12 -89.10
N SER A 81 -27.12 23.93 -89.69
CA SER A 81 -25.83 24.26 -89.09
C SER A 81 -25.98 25.14 -87.85
N ALA A 82 -26.93 26.07 -87.82
CA ALA A 82 -27.20 26.90 -86.64
C ALA A 82 -27.74 26.04 -85.48
N ASP A 83 -28.69 25.14 -85.76
CA ASP A 83 -29.25 24.21 -84.77
C ASP A 83 -28.17 23.27 -84.20
N ALA A 84 -27.23 22.82 -85.05
CA ALA A 84 -26.11 21.99 -84.64
C ALA A 84 -25.13 22.75 -83.73
N VAL A 85 -24.88 24.04 -83.98
CA VAL A 85 -24.06 24.89 -83.11
C VAL A 85 -24.74 25.10 -81.76
N GLU A 86 -26.04 25.42 -81.73
CA GLU A 86 -26.79 25.58 -80.48
C GLU A 86 -26.76 24.30 -79.62
N THR A 87 -26.96 23.14 -80.25
CA THR A 87 -26.86 21.83 -79.58
C THR A 87 -25.45 21.59 -79.03
N SER A 88 -24.41 21.98 -79.78
CA SER A 88 -23.02 21.85 -79.36
C SER A 88 -22.70 22.75 -78.16
N GLU A 89 -23.15 24.00 -78.17
CA GLU A 89 -22.99 24.94 -77.06
C GLU A 89 -23.67 24.44 -75.79
N ALA A 90 -24.89 23.92 -75.91
CA ALA A 90 -25.61 23.30 -74.79
C ALA A 90 -24.84 22.09 -74.21
N ALA A 91 -24.26 21.25 -75.07
CA ALA A 91 -23.44 20.11 -74.64
C ALA A 91 -22.14 20.56 -73.93
N ILE A 92 -21.47 21.60 -74.43
CA ILE A 92 -20.28 22.18 -73.79
C ILE A 92 -20.63 22.73 -72.40
N ALA A 93 -21.74 23.47 -72.28
CA ALA A 93 -22.21 24.02 -71.01
C ALA A 93 -22.54 22.92 -69.99
N ALA A 94 -23.23 21.86 -70.43
CA ALA A 94 -23.53 20.69 -69.60
C ALA A 94 -22.26 19.98 -69.12
N ASN A 95 -21.27 19.81 -70.01
CA ASN A 95 -19.99 19.18 -69.65
C ASN A 95 -19.19 20.05 -68.66
N ALA A 96 -19.18 21.37 -68.84
CA ALA A 96 -18.55 22.29 -67.90
C ALA A 96 -19.25 22.28 -66.52
N GLN A 97 -20.57 22.10 -66.47
CA GLN A 97 -21.29 21.92 -65.21
C GLN A 97 -20.95 20.59 -64.55
N ALA A 98 -20.89 19.50 -65.31
CA ALA A 98 -20.50 18.18 -64.80
C ALA A 98 -19.07 18.19 -64.22
N ALA A 99 -18.13 18.86 -64.87
CA ALA A 99 -16.77 19.05 -64.36
C ALA A 99 -16.75 19.79 -63.01
N ARG A 100 -17.48 20.91 -62.88
CA ARG A 100 -17.60 21.67 -61.61
C ARG A 100 -18.21 20.85 -60.48
N LEU A 101 -19.22 20.04 -60.79
CA LEU A 101 -19.83 19.12 -59.81
C LEU A 101 -18.83 18.04 -59.38
N SER A 102 -18.04 17.50 -60.32
CA SER A 102 -17.00 16.52 -60.03
C SER A 102 -15.91 17.08 -59.11
N GLU A 103 -15.43 18.30 -59.37
CA GLU A 103 -14.47 19.01 -58.50
C GLU A 103 -15.03 19.23 -57.09
N THR A 104 -16.30 19.63 -57.00
CA THR A 104 -16.98 19.83 -55.71
C THR A 104 -17.09 18.52 -54.93
N HIS A 105 -17.47 17.42 -55.58
CA HIS A 105 -17.51 16.10 -54.95
C HIS A 105 -16.11 15.64 -54.50
N ALA A 106 -15.07 15.85 -55.32
CA ALA A 106 -13.70 15.51 -54.95
C ALA A 106 -13.23 16.29 -53.70
N ALA A 107 -13.52 17.59 -53.63
CA ALA A 107 -13.21 18.42 -52.46
C ALA A 107 -13.97 17.97 -51.19
N ALA A 108 -15.25 17.59 -51.33
CA ALA A 108 -16.05 17.05 -50.23
C ALA A 108 -15.52 15.68 -49.75
N SER A 109 -15.11 14.81 -50.68
CA SER A 109 -14.48 13.52 -50.36
C SER A 109 -13.14 13.70 -49.63
N ALA A 110 -12.30 14.64 -50.08
CA ALA A 110 -11.04 14.96 -49.40
C ALA A 110 -11.26 15.50 -47.98
N SER A 111 -12.25 16.39 -47.81
CA SER A 111 -12.62 16.92 -46.49
C SER A 111 -13.12 15.82 -45.55
N SER A 112 -13.94 14.89 -46.07
CA SER A 112 -14.44 13.74 -45.32
C SER A 112 -13.30 12.82 -44.88
N ALA A 113 -12.37 12.52 -45.78
CA ALA A 113 -11.20 11.70 -45.48
C ALA A 113 -10.30 12.34 -44.41
N SER A 114 -10.07 13.66 -44.48
CA SER A 114 -9.36 14.42 -43.45
C SER A 114 -10.06 14.34 -42.09
N GLY A 115 -11.38 14.50 -42.07
CA GLY A 115 -12.18 14.36 -40.84
C GLY A 115 -12.06 12.96 -40.23
N SER A 116 -12.15 11.91 -41.04
CA SER A 116 -11.94 10.53 -40.59
C SER A 116 -10.54 10.29 -40.03
N ALA A 117 -9.51 10.87 -40.64
CA ALA A 117 -8.13 10.77 -40.14
C ALA A 117 -7.96 11.44 -38.77
N ILE A 118 -8.55 12.62 -38.56
CA ILE A 118 -8.55 13.32 -37.26
C ILE A 118 -9.28 12.48 -36.21
N GLY A 119 -10.44 11.89 -36.56
CA GLY A 119 -11.19 11.00 -35.67
C GLY A 119 -10.38 9.76 -35.26
N ALA A 120 -9.70 9.12 -36.22
CA ALA A 120 -8.83 7.98 -35.97
C ALA A 120 -7.65 8.35 -35.06
N ASN A 121 -6.99 9.50 -35.31
CA ASN A 121 -5.90 9.98 -34.46
C ASN A 121 -6.37 10.27 -33.03
N THR A 122 -7.54 10.87 -32.87
CA THR A 122 -8.13 11.15 -31.56
C THR A 122 -8.42 9.86 -30.80
N SER A 123 -8.98 8.86 -31.47
CA SER A 123 -9.20 7.52 -30.89
C SER A 123 -7.89 6.84 -30.48
N ALA A 124 -6.84 6.95 -31.30
CA ALA A 124 -5.52 6.41 -30.98
C ALA A 124 -4.91 7.08 -29.73
N VAL A 125 -5.02 8.39 -29.60
CA VAL A 125 -4.57 9.14 -28.40
C VAL A 125 -5.37 8.73 -27.16
N ALA A 126 -6.69 8.58 -27.28
CA ALA A 126 -7.52 8.10 -26.17
C ALA A 126 -7.14 6.68 -25.73
N ALA A 127 -6.86 5.78 -26.67
CA ALA A 127 -6.37 4.43 -26.38
C ALA A 127 -4.99 4.43 -25.71
N GLN A 128 -4.08 5.34 -26.10
CA GLN A 128 -2.79 5.52 -25.43
C GLN A 128 -2.96 6.02 -24.00
N ALA A 129 -3.80 7.03 -23.77
CA ALA A 129 -4.09 7.54 -22.43
C ALA A 129 -4.70 6.46 -21.53
N SER A 130 -5.61 5.63 -22.07
CA SER A 130 -6.20 4.51 -21.34
C SER A 130 -5.16 3.45 -20.96
N ARG A 131 -4.21 3.13 -21.85
CA ARG A 131 -3.09 2.22 -21.52
C ARG A 131 -2.21 2.78 -20.40
N LEU A 132 -1.80 4.04 -20.49
CA LEU A 132 -0.99 4.68 -19.44
C LEU A 132 -1.70 4.71 -18.09
N ALA A 133 -3.02 4.96 -18.08
CA ALA A 133 -3.82 4.90 -16.86
C ALA A 133 -3.86 3.49 -16.25
N ALA A 134 -3.99 2.45 -17.09
CA ALA A 134 -3.95 1.06 -16.64
C ALA A 134 -2.57 0.64 -16.10
N GLU A 135 -1.49 1.06 -16.74
CA GLU A 135 -0.11 0.82 -16.28
C GLU A 135 0.18 1.50 -14.93
N ASN A 136 -0.28 2.74 -14.75
CA ASN A 136 -0.19 3.46 -13.48
C ASN A 136 -0.99 2.74 -12.38
N ALA A 137 -2.20 2.29 -12.68
CA ALA A 137 -3.02 1.54 -11.72
C ALA A 137 -2.36 0.20 -11.32
N ALA A 138 -1.74 -0.51 -12.25
CA ALA A 138 -0.99 -1.73 -11.98
C ALA A 138 0.22 -1.47 -11.07
N THR A 139 0.96 -0.38 -11.33
CA THR A 139 2.11 0.03 -10.49
C THR A 139 1.68 0.37 -9.06
N LEU A 140 0.60 1.13 -8.89
CA LEU A 140 0.04 1.45 -7.58
C LEU A 140 -0.44 0.20 -6.83
N ALA A 141 -1.06 -0.75 -7.54
CA ALA A 141 -1.46 -2.02 -6.95
C ALA A 141 -0.26 -2.83 -6.43
N GLU A 142 0.85 -2.83 -7.16
CA GLU A 142 2.07 -3.54 -6.74
C GLU A 142 2.77 -2.86 -5.55
N GLN A 143 2.78 -1.52 -5.53
CA GLN A 143 3.24 -0.76 -4.36
C GLN A 143 2.37 -1.06 -3.12
N ALA A 144 1.05 -1.12 -3.27
CA ALA A 144 0.14 -1.48 -2.18
C ALA A 144 0.36 -2.91 -1.67
N ARG A 145 0.63 -3.88 -2.56
CA ARG A 145 1.02 -5.24 -2.16
C ARG A 145 2.32 -5.24 -1.36
N THR A 146 3.34 -4.54 -1.85
CA THR A 146 4.65 -4.42 -1.17
C THR A 146 4.51 -3.80 0.22
N ALA A 147 3.72 -2.72 0.34
CA ALA A 147 3.42 -2.08 1.62
C ALA A 147 2.70 -3.04 2.57
N THR A 148 1.74 -3.83 2.08
CA THR A 148 1.02 -4.83 2.87
C THR A 148 1.95 -5.94 3.38
N VAL A 149 2.84 -6.46 2.53
CA VAL A 149 3.85 -7.46 2.93
C VAL A 149 4.78 -6.90 4.00
N THR A 150 5.24 -5.65 3.82
CA THR A 150 6.11 -4.97 4.79
C THR A 150 5.40 -4.78 6.13
N ALA A 151 4.14 -4.32 6.12
CA ALA A 151 3.34 -4.16 7.32
C ALA A 151 3.13 -5.49 8.05
N LYS A 152 2.91 -6.59 7.31
CA LYS A 152 2.79 -7.94 7.89
C LYS A 152 4.11 -8.41 8.53
N ALA A 153 5.25 -8.11 7.91
CA ALA A 153 6.56 -8.43 8.46
C ALA A 153 6.82 -7.64 9.76
N VAL A 154 6.53 -6.34 9.77
CA VAL A 154 6.64 -5.49 10.97
C VAL A 154 5.74 -5.99 12.10
N ALA A 155 4.49 -6.35 11.80
CA ALA A 155 3.56 -6.90 12.79
C ALA A 155 4.07 -8.23 13.38
N THR A 156 4.69 -9.07 12.54
CA THR A 156 5.29 -10.34 12.98
C THR A 156 6.50 -10.10 13.87
N GLN A 157 7.38 -9.15 13.51
CA GLN A 157 8.52 -8.77 14.34
C GLN A 157 8.08 -8.20 15.69
N ALA A 158 7.08 -7.32 15.72
CA ALA A 158 6.52 -6.78 16.95
C ALA A 158 5.96 -7.88 17.87
N ALA A 159 5.33 -8.92 17.31
CA ALA A 159 4.87 -10.06 18.08
C ALA A 159 6.03 -10.89 18.68
N ILE A 160 7.12 -11.07 17.93
CA ILE A 160 8.34 -11.72 18.42
C ILE A 160 8.96 -10.91 19.57
N ASP A 161 9.11 -9.59 19.41
CA ASP A 161 9.70 -8.71 20.42
C ASP A 161 8.84 -8.67 21.70
N ALA A 162 7.51 -8.69 21.56
CA ALA A 162 6.59 -8.80 22.69
C ALA A 162 6.75 -10.14 23.42
N GLY A 163 6.90 -11.25 22.69
CA GLY A 163 7.17 -12.57 23.25
C GLY A 163 8.51 -12.62 24.01
N ALA A 164 9.56 -12.04 23.44
CA ALA A 164 10.87 -11.93 24.10
C ALA A 164 10.81 -11.08 25.37
N SER A 165 10.06 -9.96 25.34
CA SER A 165 9.86 -9.09 26.50
C SER A 165 9.09 -9.81 27.62
N ALA A 166 8.07 -10.59 27.28
CA ALA A 166 7.33 -11.40 28.24
C ALA A 166 8.21 -12.50 28.87
N ALA A 167 9.06 -13.16 28.07
CA ALA A 167 10.01 -14.14 28.56
C ALA A 167 11.06 -13.51 29.51
N ALA A 168 11.56 -12.32 29.17
CA ALA A 168 12.48 -11.57 30.03
C ALA A 168 11.83 -11.15 31.36
N ALA A 169 10.58 -10.67 31.33
CA ALA A 169 9.83 -10.34 32.54
C ALA A 169 9.61 -11.57 33.44
N ASN A 170 9.28 -12.73 32.85
CA ASN A 170 9.14 -13.98 33.59
C ASN A 170 10.47 -14.43 34.22
N ALA A 171 11.58 -14.33 33.49
CA ALA A 171 12.92 -14.62 34.02
C ALA A 171 13.28 -13.70 35.20
N LEU A 172 12.95 -12.41 35.11
CA LEU A 172 13.16 -11.45 36.19
C LEU A 172 12.31 -11.81 37.43
N ALA A 173 11.05 -12.21 37.25
CA ALA A 173 10.19 -12.64 38.35
C ALA A 173 10.71 -13.91 39.06
N ILE A 174 11.24 -14.87 38.29
CA ILE A 174 11.91 -16.05 38.85
C ILE A 174 13.15 -15.63 39.64
N ALA A 175 13.98 -14.74 39.08
CA ALA A 175 15.19 -14.25 39.75
C ALA A 175 14.87 -13.47 41.03
N SER A 176 13.82 -12.66 41.05
CA SER A 176 13.38 -11.95 42.26
C SER A 176 12.85 -12.92 43.31
N GLY A 177 12.05 -13.91 42.93
CA GLY A 177 11.57 -14.95 43.85
C GLY A 177 12.71 -15.79 44.45
N ALA A 178 13.72 -16.11 43.65
CA ALA A 178 14.94 -16.78 44.12
C ALA A 178 15.73 -15.88 45.10
N SER A 179 15.85 -14.59 44.80
CA SER A 179 16.53 -13.62 45.67
C SER A 179 15.79 -13.44 47.00
N GLU A 180 14.47 -13.36 46.98
CA GLU A 180 13.64 -13.30 48.19
C GLU A 180 13.77 -14.58 49.02
N SER A 181 13.76 -15.74 48.37
CA SER A 181 13.97 -17.03 49.05
C SER A 181 15.36 -17.11 49.69
N ALA A 182 16.40 -16.63 49.01
CA ALA A 182 17.76 -16.55 49.56
C ALA A 182 17.86 -15.56 50.73
N ALA A 183 17.17 -14.42 50.65
CA ALA A 183 17.09 -13.44 51.74
C ALA A 183 16.36 -14.02 52.97
N ARG A 184 15.23 -14.72 52.78
CA ARG A 184 14.52 -15.44 53.85
C ARG A 184 15.40 -16.51 54.49
N SER A 185 16.06 -17.34 53.68
CA SER A 185 16.99 -18.35 54.19
C SER A 185 18.15 -17.73 54.98
N SER A 186 18.65 -16.57 54.55
CA SER A 186 19.70 -15.84 55.29
C SER A 186 19.19 -15.25 56.60
N ALA A 187 17.95 -14.74 56.63
CA ALA A 187 17.31 -14.25 57.85
C ALA A 187 17.05 -15.39 58.85
N GLU A 188 16.51 -16.52 58.38
CA GLU A 188 16.34 -17.73 59.21
C GLU A 188 17.67 -18.23 59.77
N ALA A 189 18.74 -18.21 58.96
CA ALA A 189 20.08 -18.55 59.42
C ALA A 189 20.61 -17.58 60.49
N ALA A 190 20.32 -16.28 60.36
CA ALA A 190 20.65 -15.27 61.36
C ALA A 190 19.86 -15.48 62.67
N ASP A 191 18.55 -15.73 62.60
CA ASP A 191 17.69 -16.01 63.76
C ASP A 191 18.15 -17.29 64.50
N LEU A 192 18.52 -18.33 63.75
CA LEU A 192 19.13 -19.55 64.29
C LEU A 192 20.47 -19.27 64.96
N SER A 193 21.29 -18.38 64.39
CA SER A 193 22.55 -17.94 64.98
C SER A 193 22.32 -17.17 66.28
N GLU A 194 21.32 -16.29 66.32
CA GLU A 194 20.93 -15.55 67.52
C GLU A 194 20.40 -16.48 68.62
N HIS A 195 19.53 -17.44 68.27
CA HIS A 195 19.06 -18.48 69.20
C HIS A 195 20.22 -19.32 69.76
N ARG A 196 21.20 -19.70 68.93
CA ARG A 196 22.40 -20.42 69.37
C ARG A 196 23.25 -19.57 70.30
N ALA A 197 23.42 -18.28 70.02
CA ALA A 197 24.13 -17.34 70.90
C ALA A 197 23.41 -17.18 72.24
N ALA A 198 22.10 -16.97 72.24
CA ALA A 198 21.28 -16.89 73.45
C ALA A 198 21.33 -18.19 74.28
N ALA A 199 21.23 -19.35 73.63
CA ALA A 199 21.38 -20.65 74.29
C ALA A 199 22.78 -20.80 74.90
N SER A 200 23.84 -20.40 74.19
CA SER A 200 25.21 -20.42 74.73
C SER A 200 25.38 -19.50 75.95
N SER A 201 24.75 -18.31 75.92
CA SER A 201 24.76 -17.38 77.05
C SER A 201 23.96 -17.95 78.24
N ALA A 202 22.82 -18.60 78.01
CA ALA A 202 22.04 -19.24 79.06
C ALA A 202 22.79 -20.43 79.69
N LEU A 203 23.49 -21.22 78.88
CA LEU A 203 24.41 -22.27 79.34
C LEU A 203 25.54 -21.69 80.20
N ALA A 204 26.13 -20.55 79.81
CA ALA A 204 27.15 -19.88 80.59
C ALA A 204 26.62 -19.39 81.95
N VAL A 205 25.43 -18.77 81.98
CA VAL A 205 24.76 -18.36 83.23
C VAL A 205 24.43 -19.56 84.12
N HIS A 206 23.95 -20.67 83.54
CA HIS A 206 23.68 -21.89 84.29
C HIS A 206 24.97 -22.50 84.88
N ALA A 207 26.08 -22.46 84.13
CA ALA A 207 27.38 -22.89 84.61
C ALA A 207 27.88 -22.00 85.76
N GLU A 208 27.71 -20.69 85.67
CA GLU A 208 28.05 -19.73 86.73
C GLU A 208 27.17 -19.90 87.98
N ALA A 209 25.86 -20.12 87.81
CA ALA A 209 24.94 -20.44 88.90
C ALA A 209 25.30 -21.77 89.57
N SER A 210 25.68 -22.79 88.79
CA SER A 210 26.14 -24.08 89.32
C SER A 210 27.44 -23.92 90.11
N ALA A 211 28.40 -23.12 89.62
CA ALA A 211 29.63 -22.81 90.34
C ALA A 211 29.35 -22.06 91.65
N THR A 212 28.40 -21.12 91.64
CA THR A 212 27.98 -20.37 92.84
C THR A 212 27.30 -21.28 93.86
N ALA A 213 26.45 -22.20 93.42
CA ALA A 213 25.81 -23.21 94.29
C ALA A 213 26.85 -24.16 94.90
N SER A 214 27.84 -24.63 94.12
CA SER A 214 28.96 -25.42 94.64
C SER A 214 29.78 -24.65 95.68
N ALA A 215 30.04 -23.36 95.45
CA ALA A 215 30.73 -22.51 96.43
C ALA A 215 29.92 -22.30 97.72
N ALA A 216 28.59 -22.15 97.62
CA ALA A 216 27.71 -22.06 98.80
C ALA A 216 27.69 -23.38 99.59
N GLN A 217 27.67 -24.53 98.91
CA GLN A 217 27.72 -25.86 99.55
C GLN A 217 29.07 -26.12 100.24
N ALA A 218 30.17 -25.62 99.66
CA ALA A 218 31.48 -25.62 100.32
C ALA A 218 31.48 -24.80 101.63
N ARG A 219 30.92 -23.58 101.60
CA ARG A 219 30.80 -22.73 102.82
C ARG A 219 29.89 -23.33 103.90
N ALA A 220 28.80 -23.98 103.50
CA ALA A 220 27.95 -24.70 104.44
C ALA A 220 28.70 -25.85 105.12
N SER A 221 29.57 -26.54 104.36
CA SER A 221 30.44 -27.61 104.89
C SER A 221 31.52 -27.06 105.83
N GLU A 222 32.14 -25.92 105.50
CA GLU A 222 33.05 -25.20 106.41
C GLU A 222 32.34 -24.80 107.72
N THR A 223 31.13 -24.26 107.62
CA THR A 223 30.35 -23.84 108.80
C THR A 223 29.99 -25.04 109.69
N ALA A 224 29.62 -26.17 109.09
CA ALA A 224 29.36 -27.41 109.83
C ALA A 224 30.62 -27.96 110.52
N SER A 225 31.78 -27.87 109.86
CA SER A 225 33.08 -28.22 110.43
C SER A 225 33.44 -27.32 111.61
N ALA A 226 33.25 -26.01 111.48
CA ALA A 226 33.49 -25.04 112.55
C ALA A 226 32.58 -25.30 113.77
N ASN A 227 31.28 -25.55 113.54
CA ASN A 227 30.34 -25.86 114.62
C ASN A 227 30.71 -27.17 115.37
N SER A 228 31.25 -28.16 114.65
CA SER A 228 31.75 -29.39 115.28
C SER A 228 33.00 -29.14 116.11
N ALA A 229 33.90 -28.26 115.66
CA ALA A 229 35.08 -27.86 116.43
C ALA A 229 34.71 -27.09 117.71
N THR A 230 33.71 -26.20 117.65
CA THR A 230 33.21 -25.48 118.82
C THR A 230 32.56 -26.42 119.84
N ALA A 231 31.79 -27.41 119.38
CA ALA A 231 31.20 -28.43 120.25
C ALA A 231 32.27 -29.29 120.95
N ALA A 232 33.37 -29.59 120.27
CA ALA A 232 34.50 -30.31 120.86
C ALA A 232 35.23 -29.49 121.94
N ALA A 233 35.45 -28.19 121.71
CA ALA A 233 36.08 -27.30 122.69
C ALA A 233 35.21 -27.08 123.95
N GLN A 234 33.89 -27.05 123.79
CA GLN A 234 32.95 -26.96 124.91
C GLN A 234 33.01 -28.22 125.81
N ALA A 235 33.16 -29.40 125.20
CA ALA A 235 33.30 -30.66 125.94
C ALA A 235 34.61 -30.74 126.74
N GLU A 236 35.72 -30.17 126.24
CA GLU A 236 36.98 -30.07 127.01
C GLU A 236 36.88 -29.14 128.21
N THR A 237 36.11 -28.05 128.08
CA THR A 237 35.93 -27.06 129.15
C THR A 237 35.10 -27.63 130.31
N ASP A 238 34.05 -28.39 130.00
CA ASP A 238 33.22 -29.05 131.01
C ASP A 238 33.99 -30.18 131.72
N GLY A 239 34.89 -30.87 131.03
CA GLY A 239 35.78 -31.89 131.63
C GLY A 239 36.75 -31.31 132.66
N ALA A 240 37.31 -30.12 132.42
CA ALA A 240 38.23 -29.46 133.34
C ALA A 240 37.56 -28.95 134.63
N PHE A 241 36.30 -28.51 134.54
CA PHE A 241 35.52 -28.02 135.68
C PHE A 241 35.23 -29.13 136.71
N TRP A 242 34.82 -30.32 136.26
CA TRP A 242 34.54 -31.45 137.15
C TRP A 242 35.81 -32.04 137.80
N ALA A 243 36.96 -31.99 137.12
CA ALA A 243 38.23 -32.46 137.67
C ALA A 243 38.72 -31.60 138.85
N GLY A 244 38.61 -30.27 138.76
CA GLY A 244 39.02 -29.36 139.85
C GLY A 244 38.14 -29.44 141.10
N GLN A 245 36.86 -29.82 140.94
CA GLN A 245 35.93 -29.95 142.06
C GLN A 245 36.24 -31.20 142.91
N ALA A 246 36.69 -32.30 142.27
CA ALA A 246 37.08 -33.54 142.93
C ALA A 246 38.33 -33.41 143.81
N GLU A 247 39.30 -32.59 143.40
CA GLU A 247 40.55 -32.35 144.15
C GLU A 247 40.31 -31.58 145.46
N SER A 248 39.33 -30.65 145.49
CA SER A 248 38.98 -29.92 146.71
C SER A 248 38.34 -30.80 147.80
N PHE A 249 37.58 -31.83 147.40
CA PHE A 249 36.97 -32.77 148.33
C PHE A 249 37.97 -33.77 148.92
N ALA A 250 39.05 -34.10 148.20
CA ALA A 250 40.11 -34.98 148.70
C ALA A 250 40.95 -34.31 149.81
N VAL A 251 41.31 -33.03 149.64
CA VAL A 251 42.11 -32.27 150.62
C VAL A 251 41.33 -32.01 151.92
N ALA A 252 40.01 -31.78 151.82
CA ALA A 252 39.15 -31.62 153.00
C ALA A 252 38.98 -32.92 153.81
N ALA A 253 38.99 -34.09 153.15
CA ALA A 253 38.89 -35.39 153.81
C ALA A 253 40.18 -35.77 154.57
N GLU A 254 41.34 -35.41 154.03
CA GLU A 254 42.65 -35.70 154.64
C GLU A 254 42.92 -34.85 155.90
N ALA A 255 42.46 -33.59 155.91
CA ALA A 255 42.53 -32.71 157.08
C ALA A 255 41.64 -33.19 158.24
N ALA A 256 40.44 -33.72 157.95
CA ALA A 256 39.52 -34.23 158.97
C ALA A 256 40.01 -35.54 159.61
N ALA A 257 40.64 -36.43 158.84
CA ALA A 257 41.19 -37.68 159.35
C ALA A 257 42.37 -37.49 160.31
N THR A 258 43.18 -36.44 160.07
CA THR A 258 44.36 -36.13 160.89
C THR A 258 43.98 -35.58 162.28
N ILE A 259 42.88 -34.82 162.39
CA ILE A 259 42.39 -34.28 163.67
C ILE A 259 41.79 -35.38 164.57
N VAL A 260 41.13 -36.38 163.99
CA VAL A 260 40.51 -37.48 164.77
C VAL A 260 41.56 -38.47 165.29
N ALA A 261 42.65 -38.69 164.55
CA ALA A 261 43.74 -39.58 164.95
C ALA A 261 44.52 -39.05 166.18
N ASP A 262 44.75 -37.73 166.24
CA ASP A 262 45.55 -37.11 167.32
C ASP A 262 44.80 -37.03 168.66
N ALA A 263 43.46 -37.10 168.65
CA ALA A 263 42.63 -37.08 169.86
C ALA A 263 42.38 -38.48 170.47
N THR A 264 42.65 -39.57 169.75
CA THR A 264 42.19 -40.93 170.12
C THR A 264 43.27 -42.01 170.22
N GLY A 265 44.52 -41.74 169.81
CA GLY A 265 45.64 -42.67 170.00
C GLY A 265 45.55 -43.97 169.21
N LEU A 266 44.88 -43.97 168.05
CA LEU A 266 44.69 -45.11 167.15
C LEU A 266 45.43 -44.89 165.81
N ASP A 267 46.06 -45.94 165.30
CA ASP A 267 46.87 -45.93 164.07
C ASP A 267 46.04 -45.70 162.78
N LEU A 268 46.59 -44.87 161.88
CA LEU A 268 46.00 -44.25 160.68
C LEU A 268 45.53 -45.28 159.64
N GLN A 269 46.10 -46.48 159.64
CA GLN A 269 45.69 -47.58 158.77
C GLN A 269 44.32 -48.17 159.11
N THR A 270 43.86 -48.05 160.36
CA THR A 270 42.57 -48.63 160.78
C THR A 270 41.38 -47.75 160.38
N LEU A 271 41.59 -46.43 160.26
CA LEU A 271 40.53 -45.47 159.86
C LEU A 271 40.23 -45.50 158.35
N ILE A 272 41.26 -45.69 157.52
CA ILE A 272 41.14 -45.71 156.04
C ILE A 272 40.38 -46.97 155.57
N VAL A 273 40.49 -48.09 156.28
CA VAL A 273 39.80 -49.35 155.92
C VAL A 273 38.28 -49.28 156.19
N SER A 274 37.83 -48.51 157.17
CA SER A 274 36.39 -48.26 157.40
C SER A 274 35.76 -47.29 156.40
N ALA A 275 36.51 -46.31 155.88
CA ALA A 275 35.99 -45.36 154.89
C ALA A 275 35.87 -45.97 153.48
N ARG A 276 36.75 -46.92 153.12
CA ARG A 276 36.76 -47.51 151.77
C ARG A 276 35.59 -48.46 151.50
N ARG A 277 35.00 -49.09 152.52
CA ARG A 277 33.80 -49.96 152.36
C ARG A 277 32.49 -49.19 152.10
N GLY A 278 32.44 -47.88 152.36
CA GLY A 278 31.24 -47.05 152.12
C GLY A 278 31.14 -46.47 150.71
N SER A 279 32.23 -46.42 149.94
CA SER A 279 32.29 -45.72 148.65
C SER A 279 31.98 -46.58 147.43
N ASP A 280 32.12 -47.91 147.52
CA ASP A 280 31.95 -48.81 146.36
C ASP A 280 30.47 -49.08 145.98
N TYR A 281 29.50 -48.63 146.79
CA TYR A 281 28.07 -48.81 146.51
C TYR A 281 27.40 -47.64 145.76
N ARG A 282 28.05 -46.48 145.57
CA ARG A 282 27.47 -45.34 144.81
C ARG A 282 27.96 -45.20 143.37
N THR A 283 29.10 -45.80 143.00
CA THR A 283 29.67 -45.71 141.65
C THR A 283 29.06 -46.70 140.65
N LEU A 284 28.14 -47.58 141.11
CA LEU A 284 27.46 -48.58 140.28
C LEU A 284 25.98 -48.30 140.02
N GLY A 285 25.40 -47.19 140.51
CA GLY A 285 24.21 -46.53 139.95
C GLY A 285 23.01 -47.41 139.56
N ILE A 286 22.84 -48.56 140.20
CA ILE A 286 21.62 -49.35 140.22
C ILE A 286 21.01 -49.10 141.59
N GLU A 287 20.04 -48.20 141.67
CA GLU A 287 18.90 -48.40 142.57
C GLU A 287 17.61 -48.25 141.78
N LEU A 288 16.77 -49.25 141.97
CA LEU A 288 15.43 -49.43 141.47
C LEU A 288 14.52 -48.25 141.86
N PHE A 289 14.24 -47.36 140.89
CA PHE A 289 12.90 -47.01 140.37
C PHE A 289 13.05 -46.12 139.13
#